data_AF-A0AAP2E4G9-F1
#
_entry.id   AF-A0AAP2E4G9-F1
#
_cell.length_a   1.000
_cell.length_b   1.000
_cell.length_c   1.000
_cell.angle_alpha   90.00
_cell.angle_beta   90.00
_cell.angle_gamma   90.00
#
_symmetry.space_group_name_H-M   'P 1'
#
loop_
_entity.id
_entity.type
_entity.pdbx_description
1 polymer ?
#
loop_
_entity_poly.entity_id
_entity_poly.type
_entity_poly.pdbx_seq_one_letter_code
_entity_poly.pdbx_strand_id
1 'polypeptide(L)'
;MRNLFNFVNQTVRPMKMTVLKNESGMLSGVVIPAEELNELKRSLKDDSEFFKTLEAILNGQKSSADKSELLFPSGLTVAQFESQANEVTRQLYSDAFQRGLPMYYKDDRTKEASHFVRANPDGSEDLVSFDPAKRSYSFIQQLAPAGKGYWSDLISA
;
A
#
# COMPACT_ATOMS: atom_id res chain seq x y z
N MET A 1 -3.29 -6.76 -66.62
CA MET A 1 -3.21 -5.85 -65.47
C MET A 1 -4.15 -6.37 -64.39
N ARG A 2 -3.62 -6.98 -63.32
CA ARG A 2 -4.41 -7.48 -62.18
C ARG A 2 -3.95 -6.74 -60.92
N ASN A 3 -4.84 -5.96 -60.33
CA ASN A 3 -4.69 -5.34 -59.03
C ASN A 3 -4.56 -6.44 -57.96
N LEU A 4 -3.43 -6.49 -57.25
CA LEU A 4 -3.34 -7.19 -55.97
C LEU A 4 -3.48 -6.16 -54.85
N PHE A 5 -4.69 -6.05 -54.31
CA PHE A 5 -4.90 -5.50 -52.98
C PHE A 5 -4.46 -6.57 -51.97
N ASN A 6 -3.27 -6.42 -51.40
CA ASN A 6 -2.88 -7.16 -50.20
C ASN A 6 -3.60 -6.54 -49.00
N PHE A 7 -4.77 -7.08 -48.66
CA PHE A 7 -5.36 -6.87 -47.34
C PHE A 7 -4.52 -7.67 -46.33
N VAL A 8 -3.67 -6.98 -45.56
CA VAL A 8 -3.10 -7.55 -44.34
C VAL A 8 -4.25 -7.67 -43.35
N ASN A 9 -4.79 -8.88 -43.18
CA ASN A 9 -5.69 -9.20 -42.09
C ASN A 9 -4.92 -9.07 -40.77
N GLN A 10 -4.92 -7.87 -40.17
CA GLN A 10 -4.63 -7.71 -38.76
C GLN A 10 -5.81 -8.31 -38.00
N THR A 11 -5.64 -9.52 -37.48
CA THR A 11 -6.54 -10.07 -36.47
C THR A 11 -6.50 -9.17 -35.24
N VAL A 12 -7.47 -8.26 -35.11
CA VAL A 12 -7.61 -7.40 -33.93
C VAL A 12 -8.08 -8.28 -32.77
N ARG A 13 -7.14 -8.71 -31.92
CA ARG A 13 -7.48 -9.33 -30.65
C ARG A 13 -8.00 -8.24 -29.71
N PRO A 14 -9.15 -8.43 -29.03
CA PRO A 14 -9.65 -7.44 -28.09
C PRO A 14 -8.68 -7.31 -26.92
N MET A 15 -8.38 -6.06 -26.54
CA MET A 15 -7.52 -5.76 -25.40
C MET A 15 -8.13 -6.30 -24.12
N LYS A 16 -7.34 -7.01 -23.31
CA LYS A 16 -7.79 -7.44 -22.00
C LYS A 16 -7.71 -6.28 -21.02
N MET A 17 -8.86 -5.90 -20.47
CA MET A 17 -8.95 -4.86 -19.43
C MET A 17 -9.97 -5.26 -18.36
N THR A 18 -9.71 -4.85 -17.12
CA THR A 18 -10.62 -5.04 -15.99
C THR A 18 -11.14 -3.69 -15.52
N VAL A 19 -12.45 -3.55 -15.46
CA VAL A 19 -13.10 -2.33 -14.98
C VAL A 19 -13.27 -2.42 -13.46
N LEU A 20 -12.73 -1.45 -12.74
CA LEU A 20 -12.93 -1.27 -11.31
C LEU A 20 -14.14 -0.37 -11.08
N LYS A 21 -15.07 -0.81 -10.23
CA LYS A 21 -16.22 -0.04 -9.80
C LYS A 21 -16.17 0.16 -8.28
N ASN A 22 -16.64 1.31 -7.81
CA ASN A 22 -16.77 1.57 -6.39
C ASN A 22 -18.01 0.86 -5.80
N GLU A 23 -18.24 0.99 -4.49
CA GLU A 23 -19.37 0.36 -3.79
C GLU A 23 -20.75 0.81 -4.30
N SER A 24 -20.83 2.00 -4.91
CA SER A 24 -22.05 2.50 -5.55
C SER A 24 -22.20 2.04 -7.01
N GLY A 25 -21.33 1.16 -7.51
CA GLY A 25 -21.35 0.63 -8.87
C GLY A 25 -20.83 1.60 -9.95
N MET A 26 -20.28 2.75 -9.57
CA MET A 26 -19.72 3.76 -10.47
C MET A 26 -18.28 3.41 -10.86
N LEU A 27 -17.91 3.72 -12.11
CA LEU A 27 -16.55 3.50 -12.64
C LEU A 27 -15.51 4.23 -11.77
N SER A 28 -14.59 3.47 -11.19
CA SER A 28 -13.50 3.98 -10.37
C SER A 28 -12.13 3.84 -11.04
N GLY A 29 -12.00 2.98 -12.05
CA GLY A 29 -10.75 2.81 -12.78
C GLY A 29 -10.79 1.68 -13.80
N VAL A 30 -9.72 1.57 -14.59
CA VAL A 30 -9.51 0.47 -15.54
C VAL A 30 -8.10 -0.06 -15.36
N VAL A 31 -7.98 -1.37 -15.19
CA VAL A 31 -6.71 -2.10 -15.10
C VAL A 31 -6.42 -2.72 -16.45
N ILE A 32 -5.28 -2.36 -17.04
CA ILE A 32 -4.79 -2.95 -18.28
C ILE A 32 -3.44 -3.61 -17.97
N PRO A 33 -3.26 -4.92 -18.27
CA PRO A 33 -1.97 -5.59 -18.11
C PRO A 33 -0.87 -4.90 -18.92
N ALA A 34 0.35 -4.90 -18.38
CA ALA A 34 1.49 -4.25 -19.04
C ALA A 34 1.79 -4.88 -20.40
N GLU A 35 1.53 -6.18 -20.57
CA GLU A 35 1.71 -6.91 -21.83
C GLU A 35 0.81 -6.34 -22.93
N GLU A 36 -0.45 -6.04 -22.59
CA GLU A 36 -1.45 -5.48 -23.52
C GLU A 36 -1.08 -4.05 -23.93
N LEU A 37 -0.52 -3.25 -23.01
CA LEU A 37 0.02 -1.91 -23.32
C LEU A 37 1.29 -1.99 -24.19
N ASN A 38 2.15 -2.98 -23.98
CA ASN A 38 3.34 -3.19 -24.81
C ASN A 38 2.98 -3.64 -26.23
N GLU A 39 1.97 -4.50 -26.39
CA GLU A 39 1.42 -4.87 -27.69
C GLU A 39 0.82 -3.64 -28.40
N LEU A 40 0.05 -2.82 -27.68
CA LEU A 40 -0.47 -1.56 -28.20
C LEU A 40 0.67 -0.64 -28.67
N LYS A 41 1.73 -0.46 -27.85
CA LYS A 41 2.90 0.33 -28.23
C LYS A 41 3.49 -0.09 -29.58
N ARG A 42 3.67 -1.39 -29.78
CA ARG A 42 4.27 -1.96 -31.00
C ARG A 42 3.40 -1.77 -32.24
N SER A 43 2.09 -1.57 -32.07
CA SER A 43 1.16 -1.31 -33.16
C SER A 43 1.05 0.17 -33.54
N LEU A 44 1.57 1.07 -32.71
CA LEU A 44 1.57 2.51 -32.96
C LEU A 44 2.78 2.90 -33.80
N LYS A 45 2.67 4.05 -34.49
CA LYS A 45 3.83 4.65 -35.16
C LYS A 45 4.73 5.32 -34.13
N ASP A 46 6.03 5.12 -34.26
CA ASP A 46 7.07 5.61 -33.34
C ASP A 46 7.09 7.14 -33.19
N ASP A 47 6.61 7.87 -34.19
CA ASP A 47 6.55 9.34 -34.20
C ASP A 47 5.26 9.92 -33.59
N SER A 48 4.28 9.07 -33.27
CA SER A 48 2.98 9.53 -32.76
C SER A 48 3.07 10.04 -31.33
N GLU A 49 2.35 11.12 -31.04
CA GLU A 49 2.25 11.68 -29.68
C GLU A 49 1.71 10.65 -28.67
N PHE A 50 0.83 9.75 -29.13
CA PHE A 50 0.31 8.67 -28.31
C PHE A 50 1.38 7.60 -28.00
N PHE A 51 2.25 7.25 -28.96
CA PHE A 51 3.38 6.36 -28.73
C PHE A 51 4.34 6.96 -27.69
N LYS A 52 4.69 8.25 -27.82
CA LYS A 52 5.57 8.94 -26.86
C LYS A 52 4.97 8.97 -25.45
N THR A 53 3.67 9.27 -25.36
CA THR A 53 2.94 9.29 -24.08
C THR A 53 2.94 7.90 -23.43
N LEU A 54 2.65 6.86 -24.21
CA LEU A 54 2.58 5.48 -23.72
C LEU A 54 3.97 4.93 -23.36
N GLU A 55 5.02 5.33 -24.09
CA GLU A 55 6.41 5.05 -23.76
C GLU A 55 6.83 5.69 -22.43
N ALA A 56 6.48 6.95 -22.19
CA ALA A 56 6.76 7.62 -20.92
C ALA A 56 6.10 6.91 -19.73
N ILE A 57 4.83 6.47 -19.89
CA ILE A 57 4.10 5.73 -18.85
C ILE A 57 4.77 4.38 -18.55
N LEU A 58 5.11 3.60 -19.59
CA LEU A 58 5.75 2.29 -19.41
C LEU A 58 7.17 2.38 -18.85
N ASN A 59 7.91 3.42 -19.23
CA ASN A 59 9.26 3.66 -18.70
C ASN A 59 9.23 4.19 -17.27
N GLY A 60 8.26 5.05 -16.92
CA GLY A 60 8.02 5.50 -15.54
C GLY A 60 7.67 4.36 -14.60
N GLN A 61 6.96 3.33 -15.08
CA GLN A 61 6.70 2.11 -14.30
C GLN A 61 7.94 1.21 -14.12
N LYS A 62 8.86 1.18 -15.10
CA LYS A 62 10.13 0.44 -14.99
C LYS A 62 11.11 1.11 -14.01
N SER A 63 11.03 2.42 -13.83
CA SER A 63 11.73 3.19 -12.80
C SER A 63 11.11 3.02 -11.40
N SER A 64 10.69 1.80 -11.05
CA SER A 64 10.11 1.46 -9.75
C SER A 64 11.11 1.55 -8.57
N ALA A 65 12.33 2.02 -8.83
CA ALA A 65 13.28 2.46 -7.82
C ALA A 65 12.99 3.88 -7.28
N ASP A 66 12.22 4.71 -8.00
CA ASP A 66 11.82 6.06 -7.57
C ASP A 66 10.28 6.16 -7.47
N LYS A 67 9.70 5.49 -6.47
CA LYS A 67 8.27 5.64 -6.11
C LYS A 67 7.95 7.00 -5.45
N SER A 68 8.95 7.87 -5.32
CA SER A 68 8.92 9.19 -4.68
C SER A 68 8.13 10.24 -5.47
N GLU A 69 7.90 10.04 -6.77
CA GLU A 69 7.23 11.04 -7.65
C GLU A 69 5.79 10.69 -8.04
N LEU A 70 5.25 9.57 -7.57
CA LEU A 70 3.82 9.25 -7.78
C LEU A 70 2.95 10.25 -6.99
N LEU A 71 2.26 11.10 -7.72
CA LEU A 71 1.31 12.07 -7.16
C LEU A 71 -0.06 11.42 -7.01
N PHE A 72 -0.60 11.45 -5.79
CA PHE A 72 -2.01 11.14 -5.55
C PHE A 72 -2.91 12.24 -6.13
N PRO A 73 -4.21 11.96 -6.36
CA PRO A 73 -5.18 12.98 -6.78
C PRO A 73 -5.27 14.20 -5.85
N SER A 74 -4.81 14.06 -4.60
CA SER A 74 -4.64 15.14 -3.63
C SER A 74 -3.49 16.11 -3.96
N GLY A 75 -2.68 15.82 -4.98
CA GLY A 75 -1.46 16.57 -5.31
C GLY A 75 -0.26 16.24 -4.42
N LEU A 76 -0.40 15.29 -3.49
CA LEU A 76 0.68 14.84 -2.61
C LEU A 76 1.49 13.73 -3.25
N THR A 77 2.80 13.73 -3.02
CA THR A 77 3.65 12.58 -3.35
C THR A 77 3.34 11.40 -2.42
N VAL A 78 3.77 10.20 -2.80
CA VAL A 78 3.70 9.02 -1.92
C VAL A 78 4.32 9.29 -0.56
N ALA A 79 5.51 9.88 -0.52
CA ALA A 79 6.20 10.19 0.73
C ALA A 79 5.41 11.17 1.62
N GLN A 80 4.80 12.21 1.02
CA GLN A 80 3.98 13.18 1.75
C GLN A 80 2.71 12.52 2.30
N PHE A 81 2.05 11.71 1.49
CA PHE A 81 0.84 11.00 1.89
C PHE A 81 1.13 10.01 3.03
N GLU A 82 2.20 9.21 2.91
CA GLU A 82 2.64 8.28 3.95
C GLU A 82 3.00 9.02 5.25
N SER A 83 3.71 10.15 5.17
CA SER A 83 4.01 10.97 6.34
C SER A 83 2.74 11.48 7.02
N GLN A 84 1.75 11.93 6.25
CA GLN A 84 0.50 12.43 6.79
C GLN A 84 -0.34 11.30 7.42
N ALA A 85 -0.41 10.15 6.75
CA ALA A 85 -1.11 8.97 7.25
C ALA A 85 -0.46 8.44 8.55
N ASN A 86 0.87 8.43 8.61
CA ASN A 86 1.62 8.02 9.80
C ASN A 86 1.34 8.96 10.98
N GLU A 87 1.30 10.28 10.77
CA GLU A 87 1.01 11.23 11.84
C GLU A 87 -0.41 11.08 12.38
N VAL A 88 -1.42 10.93 11.50
CA VAL A 88 -2.80 10.69 11.91
C VAL A 88 -2.92 9.38 12.69
N THR A 89 -2.25 8.32 12.22
CA THR A 89 -2.24 7.01 12.88
C THR A 89 -1.58 7.09 14.26
N ARG A 90 -0.46 7.82 14.36
CA ARG A 90 0.25 8.06 15.63
C ARG A 90 -0.62 8.81 16.63
N GLN A 91 -1.33 9.85 16.20
CA GLN A 91 -2.24 10.61 17.04
C GLN A 91 -3.39 9.73 17.55
N LEU A 92 -4.02 8.96 16.66
CA LEU A 92 -5.11 8.03 17.04
C LEU A 92 -4.66 7.03 18.12
N TYR A 93 -3.48 6.43 17.96
CA TYR A 93 -2.95 5.49 18.95
C TYR A 93 -2.52 6.17 20.25
N SER A 94 -1.99 7.39 20.18
CA SER A 94 -1.66 8.20 21.37
C SER A 94 -2.91 8.49 22.19
N ASP A 95 -3.98 8.97 21.54
CA ASP A 95 -5.26 9.27 22.17
C ASP A 95 -5.90 8.01 22.79
N ALA A 96 -5.83 6.87 22.09
CA ALA A 96 -6.33 5.60 22.59
C ALA A 96 -5.59 5.17 23.86
N PHE A 97 -4.26 5.28 23.87
CA PHE A 97 -3.43 4.92 25.01
C PHE A 97 -3.68 5.82 26.22
N GLN A 98 -3.79 7.14 26.02
CA GLN A 98 -4.14 8.10 27.07
C GLN A 98 -5.53 7.84 27.69
N ARG A 99 -6.45 7.22 26.92
CA ARG A 99 -7.76 6.77 27.42
C ARG A 99 -7.70 5.43 28.17
N GLY A 100 -6.52 4.86 28.35
CA GLY A 100 -6.31 3.61 29.08
C GLY A 100 -6.48 2.35 28.23
N LEU A 101 -6.46 2.46 26.89
CA LEU A 101 -6.46 1.28 26.03
C LEU A 101 -5.03 0.73 25.85
N PRO A 102 -4.80 -0.58 26.05
CA PRO A 102 -3.50 -1.17 25.79
C PRO A 102 -3.19 -1.19 24.30
N MET A 103 -1.94 -0.93 23.95
CA MET A 103 -1.46 -0.93 22.57
C MET A 103 -0.71 -2.22 22.26
N TYR A 104 -0.96 -2.79 21.08
CA TYR A 104 -0.29 -4.03 20.61
C TYR A 104 0.52 -3.73 19.36
N TYR A 105 1.80 -4.09 19.36
CA TYR A 105 2.69 -3.81 18.24
C TYR A 105 3.82 -4.83 18.11
N LYS A 106 4.58 -4.72 17.01
CA LYS A 106 5.75 -5.53 16.69
C LYS A 106 7.00 -4.69 16.77
N ASP A 107 8.06 -5.26 17.32
CA ASP A 107 9.41 -4.72 17.30
C ASP A 107 10.45 -5.87 17.31
N ASP A 108 11.72 -5.51 17.44
CA ASP A 108 12.85 -6.47 17.43
C ASP A 108 12.77 -7.54 18.55
N ARG A 109 11.96 -7.32 19.60
CA ARG A 109 11.73 -8.27 20.69
C ARG A 109 10.72 -9.35 20.29
N THR A 110 9.93 -9.13 19.24
CA THR A 110 8.86 -10.03 18.76
C THR A 110 9.28 -10.87 17.56
N LYS A 111 10.09 -11.91 17.81
CA LYS A 111 10.64 -12.78 16.74
C LYS A 111 9.61 -13.69 16.07
N GLU A 112 8.62 -14.15 16.82
CA GLU A 112 7.58 -15.05 16.30
C GLU A 112 6.39 -14.27 15.74
N ALA A 113 5.75 -14.82 14.70
CA ALA A 113 4.60 -14.18 14.06
C ALA A 113 3.42 -13.96 15.04
N SER A 114 3.22 -14.84 16.00
CA SER A 114 2.19 -14.76 17.04
C SER A 114 2.54 -13.83 18.20
N HIS A 115 3.79 -13.39 18.35
CA HIS A 115 4.23 -12.59 19.50
C HIS A 115 4.04 -11.10 19.28
N PHE A 116 3.51 -10.39 20.27
CA PHE A 116 3.32 -8.95 20.23
C PHE A 116 3.82 -8.33 21.52
N VAL A 117 4.27 -7.08 21.44
CA VAL A 117 4.43 -6.24 22.64
C VAL A 117 3.06 -5.68 22.97
N ARG A 118 2.62 -5.84 24.21
CA ARG A 118 1.47 -5.16 24.80
C ARG A 118 1.98 -4.03 25.69
N ALA A 119 1.80 -2.78 25.27
CA ALA A 119 1.98 -1.62 26.15
C ALA A 119 0.75 -1.47 27.03
N ASN A 120 0.96 -1.57 28.34
CA ASN A 120 -0.09 -1.49 29.35
C ASN A 120 -0.35 -0.03 29.74
N PRO A 121 -1.55 0.32 30.21
CA PRO A 121 -1.90 1.69 30.61
C PRO A 121 -1.06 2.29 31.74
N ASP A 122 -0.36 1.46 32.52
CA ASP A 122 0.58 1.91 33.56
C ASP A 122 2.00 2.20 33.00
N GLY A 123 2.16 2.09 31.67
CA GLY A 123 3.42 2.30 30.97
C GLY A 123 4.38 1.13 31.11
N SER A 124 3.95 -0.02 31.62
CA SER A 124 4.70 -1.27 31.52
C SER A 124 4.52 -1.91 30.14
N GLU A 125 5.37 -2.88 29.80
CA GLU A 125 5.26 -3.64 28.56
C GLU A 125 5.39 -5.12 28.83
N ASP A 126 4.54 -5.90 28.16
CA ASP A 126 4.56 -7.35 28.21
C ASP A 126 4.77 -7.94 26.82
N LEU A 127 5.50 -9.03 26.74
CA LEU A 127 5.46 -9.93 25.60
C LEU A 127 4.23 -10.82 25.73
N VAL A 128 3.38 -10.81 24.72
CA VAL A 128 2.16 -11.62 24.66
C VAL A 128 2.13 -12.45 23.39
N SER A 129 1.44 -13.60 23.42
CA SER A 129 1.17 -14.42 22.24
C SER A 129 -0.30 -14.36 21.89
N PHE A 130 -0.62 -14.13 20.61
CA PHE A 130 -1.98 -14.11 20.11
C PHE A 130 -2.43 -15.49 19.62
N ASP A 131 -3.52 -15.99 20.18
CA ASP A 131 -4.21 -17.19 19.71
C ASP A 131 -5.36 -16.78 18.77
N PRO A 132 -5.26 -17.03 17.45
CA PRO A 132 -6.29 -16.64 16.49
C PRO A 132 -7.60 -17.43 16.64
N ALA A 133 -7.55 -18.65 17.18
CA ALA A 133 -8.74 -19.47 17.38
C ALA A 133 -9.59 -18.92 18.54
N LYS A 134 -8.93 -18.45 19.60
CA LYS A 134 -9.59 -17.86 20.78
C LYS A 134 -9.77 -16.34 20.71
N ARG A 135 -9.10 -15.70 19.75
CA ARG A 135 -9.02 -14.23 19.61
C ARG A 135 -8.55 -13.56 20.91
N SER A 136 -7.57 -14.17 21.57
CA SER A 136 -7.09 -13.76 22.88
C SER A 136 -5.57 -13.70 22.96
N TYR A 137 -5.07 -12.82 23.82
CA TYR A 137 -3.64 -12.71 24.12
C TYR A 137 -3.30 -13.45 25.41
N SER A 138 -2.20 -14.22 25.38
CA SER A 138 -1.62 -14.89 26.56
C SER A 138 -0.32 -14.21 26.94
N PHE A 139 -0.14 -13.90 28.23
CA PHE A 139 1.11 -13.36 28.75
C PHE A 139 2.26 -14.37 28.62
N ILE A 140 3.44 -13.90 28.22
CA ILE A 140 4.68 -14.69 28.18
C ILE A 140 5.65 -14.18 29.23
N GLN A 141 6.04 -12.90 29.13
CA GLN A 141 7.01 -12.28 30.03
C GLN A 141 6.84 -10.76 30.07
N GLN A 142 7.31 -10.14 31.14
CA GLN A 142 7.39 -8.68 31.22
C GLN A 142 8.65 -8.19 30.48
N LEU A 143 8.50 -7.20 29.62
CA LEU A 143 9.57 -6.56 28.86
C LEU A 143 10.06 -5.26 29.49
N ALA A 144 9.15 -4.49 30.09
CA ALA A 144 9.46 -3.26 30.80
C ALA A 144 8.56 -3.08 32.04
N PRO A 145 9.09 -2.60 33.17
CA PRO A 145 8.27 -2.28 34.34
C PRO A 145 7.42 -1.01 34.10
N ALA A 146 6.50 -0.74 35.02
CA ALA A 146 5.61 0.43 34.95
C ALA A 146 6.39 1.74 34.76
N GLY A 147 5.88 2.61 33.89
CA GLY A 147 6.50 3.88 33.52
C GLY A 147 7.85 3.77 32.78
N LYS A 148 8.20 2.60 32.21
CA LYS A 148 9.45 2.40 31.46
C LYS A 148 9.26 1.87 30.03
N GLY A 149 8.02 1.69 29.60
CA GLY A 149 7.67 1.27 28.25
C GLY A 149 7.76 2.40 27.23
N TYR A 150 7.68 2.05 25.94
CA TYR A 150 7.78 2.99 24.82
C TYR A 150 6.75 4.13 24.89
N TRP A 151 5.54 3.80 25.33
CA TRP A 151 4.43 4.76 25.43
C TRP A 151 4.37 5.48 26.79
N SER A 152 5.32 5.22 27.71
CA SER A 152 5.25 5.72 29.10
C SER A 152 5.30 7.25 29.20
N ASP A 153 5.95 7.93 28.26
CA ASP A 153 6.04 9.39 28.21
C ASP A 153 4.66 10.05 28.03
N LEU A 154 3.67 9.34 27.44
CA LEU A 154 2.32 9.87 27.26
C LEU A 154 1.47 9.84 28.54
N ILE A 155 1.92 9.14 29.59
CA ILE A 155 1.22 9.01 30.87
C ILE A 155 1.57 10.15 31.81
N SER A 156 2.78 10.70 31.66
CA SER A 156 3.32 11.76 32.53
C SER A 156 3.05 13.18 32.00
N ALA A 157 2.26 13.31 30.93
CA ALA A 157 1.94 14.56 30.24
C ALA A 157 0.60 15.15 30.71
#